data_AF-A0A2Z3GF08-F1
#
_entry.id   AF-A0A2Z3GF08-F1
#
_cell.length_a   1.000
_cell.length_b   1.000
_cell.length_c   1.000
_cell.angle_alpha   90.00
_cell.angle_beta   90.00
_cell.angle_gamma   90.00
#
_symmetry.space_group_name_H-M   'P 1'
#
loop_
_entity.id
_entity.type
_entity.pdbx_description
1 polymer ?
#
loop_
_entity_poly.entity_id
_entity_poly.type
_entity_poly.pdbx_seq_one_letter_code
_entity_poly.pdbx_strand_id
1 'polypeptide(L)'
;MYCSWPSTTTAVPKRCRRHYGQARTFPGNFAGQPGDWDYAHPEHWEVPVVAAGASLPLFSAGIDKDLTEAHGVGEDAWTDYVTTPAGALALCLVQGPASAKNPAPTAGAPVAALRAYFGDRLASRSAAELAGFRTVVVRVRPGAGAGALRLSLATRDAVAYTAEVPVSGADWQEVRVPLAAFRPAPLLLVPRPYPSFLPLTHPAPKAPGPLKLADAEVLQVVLGAAPAGPAPLTVDLESVSLQ
;
A
#
# COMPACT_ATOMS: atom_id res chain seq x y z
N MET A 1 33.71 -17.94 -29.18
CA MET A 1 32.34 -17.74 -29.69
C MET A 1 31.73 -19.12 -29.89
N TYR A 2 30.85 -19.54 -29.00
CA TYR A 2 29.82 -20.55 -29.23
C TYR A 2 28.72 -20.29 -28.18
N CYS A 3 27.52 -20.00 -28.65
CA CYS A 3 26.31 -19.97 -27.83
C CYS A 3 25.51 -21.21 -28.21
N SER A 4 25.18 -22.05 -27.24
CA SER A 4 24.19 -23.13 -27.39
C SER A 4 23.28 -23.18 -26.16
N TRP A 5 22.00 -23.43 -26.43
CA TRP A 5 20.82 -23.63 -25.56
C TRP A 5 20.21 -25.01 -25.93
N PRO A 6 19.11 -25.56 -25.34
CA PRO A 6 18.29 -25.20 -24.15
C PRO A 6 17.95 -26.43 -23.24
N SER A 7 17.34 -26.24 -22.06
CA SER A 7 16.34 -27.20 -21.52
C SER A 7 15.52 -26.61 -20.37
N THR A 8 14.19 -26.73 -20.53
CA THR A 8 13.09 -26.62 -19.55
C THR A 8 13.43 -26.20 -18.12
N THR A 9 13.25 -24.91 -17.83
CA THR A 9 12.58 -24.31 -16.65
C THR A 9 12.75 -22.79 -16.81
N THR A 10 11.74 -22.01 -16.44
CA THR A 10 11.66 -20.55 -16.62
C THR A 10 12.76 -19.83 -15.84
N ALA A 11 13.99 -19.81 -16.36
CA ALA A 11 15.11 -19.05 -15.83
C ALA A 11 15.41 -17.86 -16.75
N VAL A 12 15.47 -16.67 -16.15
CA VAL A 12 15.83 -15.43 -16.86
C VAL A 12 17.25 -15.57 -17.41
N PRO A 13 17.49 -15.29 -18.71
CA PRO A 13 18.81 -15.46 -19.30
C PRO A 13 19.81 -14.44 -18.73
N LYS A 14 20.83 -14.90 -18.00
CA LYS A 14 21.99 -14.09 -17.60
C LYS A 14 22.79 -13.72 -18.85
N ARG A 15 22.68 -12.47 -19.31
CA ARG A 15 23.48 -11.97 -20.43
C ARG A 15 24.83 -11.47 -19.92
N CYS A 16 25.92 -12.06 -20.44
CA CYS A 16 27.26 -11.51 -20.29
C CYS A 16 27.54 -10.53 -21.43
N ARG A 17 27.96 -9.30 -21.11
CA ARG A 17 28.49 -8.35 -22.10
C ARG A 17 29.99 -8.17 -21.87
N ARG A 18 30.77 -8.06 -22.95
CA ARG A 18 32.17 -7.62 -22.89
C ARG A 18 32.21 -6.09 -22.96
N HIS A 19 32.81 -5.46 -21.96
CA HIS A 19 33.12 -4.03 -21.97
C HIS A 19 34.65 -3.88 -21.84
N TYR A 20 35.30 -3.29 -22.85
CA TYR A 20 36.77 -3.20 -22.97
C TYR A 20 37.53 -4.52 -22.73
N GLY A 21 37.02 -5.64 -23.28
CA GLY A 21 37.68 -6.94 -23.20
C GLY A 21 37.48 -7.72 -21.89
N GLN A 22 36.87 -7.11 -20.86
CA GLN A 22 36.50 -7.79 -19.62
C GLN A 22 35.04 -8.26 -19.69
N ALA A 23 34.80 -9.51 -19.28
CA ALA A 23 33.45 -10.04 -19.15
C ALA A 23 32.78 -9.42 -17.92
N ARG A 24 31.56 -8.90 -18.10
CA ARG A 24 30.74 -8.41 -16.99
C ARG A 24 29.38 -9.09 -16.97
N THR A 25 28.93 -9.38 -15.75
CA THR A 25 27.69 -10.12 -15.50
C THR A 25 26.59 -9.17 -15.06
N PHE A 26 25.42 -9.34 -15.67
CA PHE A 26 24.18 -8.69 -15.26
C PHE A 26 23.42 -9.58 -14.25
N PRO A 27 22.73 -8.97 -13.26
CA PRO A 27 22.76 -7.56 -12.86
C PRO A 27 23.94 -7.27 -11.91
N GLY A 28 24.18 -5.99 -11.65
CA GLY A 28 25.25 -5.54 -10.73
C GLY A 28 26.59 -5.19 -11.41
N ASN A 29 26.78 -5.55 -12.69
CA ASN A 29 27.95 -5.14 -13.49
C ASN A 29 29.29 -5.64 -12.92
N PHE A 30 29.28 -6.79 -12.25
CA PHE A 30 30.47 -7.44 -11.70
C PHE A 30 31.39 -7.97 -12.80
N ALA A 31 32.69 -7.89 -12.57
CA ALA A 31 33.69 -8.52 -13.44
C ALA A 31 33.64 -10.06 -13.29
N GLY A 32 33.90 -10.78 -14.38
CA GLY A 32 33.81 -12.25 -14.43
C GLY A 32 32.46 -12.75 -14.93
N GLN A 33 32.32 -14.07 -15.03
CA GLN A 33 31.12 -14.77 -15.50
C GLN A 33 30.62 -15.79 -14.48
N PRO A 34 29.30 -16.08 -14.42
CA PRO A 34 28.75 -17.04 -13.46
C PRO A 34 29.26 -18.48 -13.59
N GLY A 35 29.93 -18.80 -14.70
CA GLY A 35 30.55 -20.10 -14.92
C GLY A 35 31.98 -20.20 -14.40
N ASP A 36 32.60 -19.10 -13.98
CA ASP A 36 33.95 -19.12 -13.40
C ASP A 36 33.86 -19.73 -11.99
N TRP A 37 34.80 -20.61 -11.65
CA TRP A 37 34.79 -21.37 -10.40
C TRP A 37 34.95 -20.50 -9.15
N ASP A 38 35.52 -19.30 -9.31
CA ASP A 38 35.76 -18.28 -8.30
C ASP A 38 34.73 -17.12 -8.37
N TYR A 39 33.69 -17.25 -9.19
CA TYR A 39 32.64 -16.24 -9.30
C TYR A 39 31.71 -16.28 -8.09
N ALA A 40 32.09 -15.56 -7.03
CA ALA A 40 31.32 -15.40 -5.81
C ALA A 40 31.05 -13.93 -5.49
N HIS A 41 29.77 -13.54 -5.53
CA HIS A 41 29.30 -12.23 -5.08
C HIS A 41 28.12 -12.39 -4.11
N PRO A 42 28.08 -11.63 -3.01
CA PRO A 42 27.00 -11.72 -2.03
C PRO A 42 25.69 -11.11 -2.55
N GLU A 43 25.79 -10.20 -3.51
CA GLU A 43 24.67 -9.51 -4.13
C GLU A 43 23.93 -10.43 -5.10
N HIS A 44 22.64 -10.60 -4.87
CA HIS A 44 21.74 -11.34 -5.73
C HIS A 44 20.48 -10.52 -5.94
N TRP A 45 19.75 -10.87 -6.99
CA TRP A 45 18.46 -10.29 -7.31
C TRP A 45 17.46 -11.42 -7.37
N GLU A 46 16.25 -11.14 -6.93
CA GLU A 46 15.13 -12.08 -6.98
C GLU A 46 13.99 -11.43 -7.74
N VAL A 47 13.28 -12.24 -8.53
CA VAL A 47 12.02 -11.82 -9.13
C VAL A 47 10.98 -12.87 -8.74
N PRO A 48 9.91 -12.47 -8.02
CA PRO A 48 8.85 -13.41 -7.68
C PRO A 48 8.13 -13.85 -8.96
N VAL A 49 8.01 -15.17 -9.14
CA VAL A 49 7.16 -15.76 -10.18
C VAL A 49 5.77 -15.93 -9.60
N VAL A 50 4.80 -15.17 -10.12
CA VAL A 50 3.41 -15.21 -9.68
C VAL A 50 2.52 -15.84 -10.74
N ALA A 51 1.42 -16.46 -10.30
CA ALA A 51 0.41 -17.00 -11.22
C ALA A 51 -0.25 -15.87 -12.04
N ALA A 52 -0.77 -16.22 -13.21
CA ALA A 52 -1.60 -15.31 -13.98
C ALA A 52 -2.84 -14.89 -13.16
N GLY A 53 -3.12 -13.58 -13.11
CA GLY A 53 -4.23 -13.04 -12.30
C GLY A 53 -3.96 -12.97 -10.79
N ALA A 54 -2.71 -13.15 -10.35
CA ALA A 54 -2.34 -12.93 -8.96
C ALA A 54 -2.64 -11.48 -8.54
N SER A 55 -3.12 -11.32 -7.31
CA SER A 55 -3.41 -9.99 -6.76
C SER A 55 -2.16 -9.12 -6.71
N LEU A 56 -2.30 -7.84 -7.03
CA LEU A 56 -1.20 -6.88 -6.92
C LEU A 56 -1.24 -6.19 -5.56
N PRO A 57 -0.27 -6.40 -4.65
CA PRO A 57 -0.27 -5.75 -3.35
C PRO A 57 -0.06 -4.24 -3.49
N LEU A 58 -0.99 -3.44 -2.96
CA LEU A 58 -0.83 -1.98 -2.81
C LEU A 58 -0.19 -1.64 -1.46
N PHE A 59 -0.45 -2.45 -0.44
CA PHE A 59 0.12 -2.34 0.90
C PHE A 59 0.12 -3.71 1.58
N SER A 60 1.19 -4.01 2.31
CA SER A 60 1.27 -5.14 3.25
C SER A 60 2.01 -4.68 4.51
N ALA A 61 1.38 -4.75 5.67
CA ALA A 61 1.99 -4.26 6.92
C ALA A 61 3.31 -4.98 7.25
N GLY A 62 3.44 -6.27 6.91
CA GLY A 62 4.66 -7.05 7.15
C GLY A 62 5.83 -6.73 6.22
N ILE A 63 5.55 -6.20 5.02
CA ILE A 63 6.58 -5.91 4.00
C ILE A 63 6.88 -4.41 3.94
N ASP A 64 5.85 -3.58 4.07
CA ASP A 64 5.88 -2.15 3.73
C ASP A 64 6.06 -1.25 4.96
N LYS A 65 6.30 -1.83 6.14
CA LYS A 65 6.38 -1.11 7.42
C LYS A 65 7.31 0.11 7.35
N ASP A 66 8.51 -0.06 6.78
CA ASP A 66 9.53 0.99 6.73
C ASP A 66 9.30 2.00 5.58
N LEU A 67 8.37 1.71 4.67
CA LEU A 67 8.01 2.54 3.52
C LEU A 67 6.64 3.20 3.67
N THR A 68 5.97 3.00 4.80
CA THR A 68 4.62 3.49 5.07
C THR A 68 4.65 4.68 6.01
N GLU A 69 4.06 5.79 5.61
CA GLU A 69 3.82 6.95 6.47
C GLU A 69 2.52 6.72 7.25
N ALA A 70 2.61 6.40 8.54
CA ALA A 70 1.43 6.15 9.39
C ALA A 70 1.43 7.11 10.59
N HIS A 71 0.34 7.87 10.75
CA HIS A 71 0.26 8.92 11.77
C HIS A 71 -1.16 9.11 12.33
N GLY A 72 -1.22 9.48 13.60
CA GLY A 72 -2.39 10.14 14.17
C GLY A 72 -2.55 11.56 13.63
N VAL A 73 -3.79 12.01 13.46
CA VAL A 73 -4.16 13.34 12.96
C VAL A 73 -4.38 14.34 14.11
N GLY A 74 -4.71 13.83 15.31
CA GLY A 74 -4.90 14.59 16.53
C GLY A 74 -4.08 14.04 17.70
N GLU A 75 -4.16 14.70 18.84
CA GLU A 75 -3.35 14.38 20.03
C GLU A 75 -3.69 13.00 20.62
N ASP A 76 -4.94 12.60 20.59
CA ASP A 76 -5.42 11.30 21.09
C ASP A 76 -5.48 10.24 19.99
N ALA A 77 -4.75 10.40 18.90
CA ALA A 77 -4.71 9.41 17.82
C ALA A 77 -3.29 8.97 17.56
N TRP A 78 -3.10 7.69 17.29
CA TRP A 78 -1.80 7.14 16.96
C TRP A 78 -1.94 5.90 16.08
N THR A 79 -0.78 5.36 15.70
CA THR A 79 -0.68 4.11 14.95
C THR A 79 0.29 3.18 15.66
N ASP A 80 0.01 1.90 15.66
CA ASP A 80 0.85 0.86 16.26
C ASP A 80 0.96 -0.34 15.31
N TYR A 81 1.77 -1.34 15.64
CA TYR A 81 1.83 -2.61 14.91
C TYR A 81 1.51 -3.77 15.85
N VAL A 82 0.61 -4.65 15.42
CA VAL A 82 0.19 -5.83 16.16
C VAL A 82 0.47 -7.10 15.38
N THR A 83 0.68 -8.21 16.09
CA THR A 83 0.85 -9.53 15.48
C THR A 83 -0.51 -10.23 15.39
N THR A 84 -0.85 -10.68 14.19
CA THR A 84 -2.05 -11.49 13.91
C THR A 84 -1.93 -12.87 14.58
N PRO A 85 -3.05 -13.60 14.79
CA PRO A 85 -2.99 -14.98 15.27
C PRO A 85 -2.18 -15.94 14.37
N ALA A 86 -2.04 -15.60 13.09
CA ALA A 86 -1.25 -16.35 12.11
C ALA A 86 0.26 -15.98 12.12
N GLY A 87 0.69 -15.06 12.99
CA GLY A 87 2.08 -14.60 13.07
C GLY A 87 2.46 -13.51 12.06
N ALA A 88 1.55 -13.08 11.19
CA ALA A 88 1.75 -11.93 10.30
C ALA A 88 1.61 -10.59 11.06
N LEU A 89 2.20 -9.53 10.53
CA LEU A 89 2.10 -8.18 11.09
C LEU A 89 0.88 -7.43 10.53
N ALA A 90 0.24 -6.62 11.36
CA ALA A 90 -0.83 -5.69 10.95
C ALA A 90 -0.58 -4.29 11.53
N LEU A 91 -0.91 -3.25 10.76
CA LEU A 91 -0.88 -1.86 11.20
C LEU A 91 -2.19 -1.55 11.95
N CYS A 92 -2.10 -1.14 13.21
CA CYS A 92 -3.23 -0.73 14.03
C CYS A 92 -3.42 0.78 13.95
N LEU A 93 -4.56 1.24 13.46
CA LEU A 93 -5.00 2.64 13.50
C LEU A 93 -5.83 2.86 14.75
N VAL A 94 -5.52 3.88 15.57
CA VAL A 94 -6.12 4.05 16.89
C VAL A 94 -6.73 5.45 17.10
N GLN A 95 -7.98 5.46 17.56
CA GLN A 95 -8.58 6.59 18.28
C GLN A 95 -8.49 6.30 19.77
N GLY A 96 -7.89 7.21 20.53
CA GLY A 96 -7.85 7.18 21.97
C GLY A 96 -9.23 7.30 22.61
N PRO A 97 -9.34 6.98 23.91
CA PRO A 97 -10.58 7.10 24.65
C PRO A 97 -10.96 8.57 24.80
N ALA A 98 -12.25 8.88 24.69
CA ALA A 98 -12.71 10.23 24.95
C ALA A 98 -12.68 10.53 26.46
N SER A 99 -12.31 11.75 26.81
CA SER A 99 -12.34 12.23 28.19
C SER A 99 -12.92 13.64 28.29
N ALA A 100 -13.24 14.10 29.50
CA ALA A 100 -13.69 15.47 29.71
C ALA A 100 -12.65 16.53 29.26
N LYS A 101 -11.36 16.16 29.25
CA LYS A 101 -10.27 17.03 28.79
C LYS A 101 -9.99 16.92 27.30
N ASN A 102 -10.39 15.80 26.68
CA ASN A 102 -10.24 15.58 25.25
C ASN A 102 -11.52 14.94 24.67
N PRO A 103 -12.48 15.76 24.23
CA PRO A 103 -13.74 15.25 23.70
C PRO A 103 -13.49 14.49 22.39
N ALA A 104 -14.34 13.50 22.10
CA ALA A 104 -14.23 12.77 20.84
C ALA A 104 -14.37 13.72 19.64
N PRO A 105 -13.61 13.50 18.56
CA PRO A 105 -13.79 14.24 17.32
C PRO A 105 -15.21 14.08 16.78
N THR A 106 -15.65 15.03 15.96
CA THR A 106 -16.89 14.89 15.19
C THR A 106 -16.89 13.58 14.43
N ALA A 107 -18.01 12.84 14.47
CA ALA A 107 -18.14 11.57 13.77
C ALA A 107 -17.71 11.69 12.29
N GLY A 108 -16.89 10.76 11.83
CA GLY A 108 -16.32 10.76 10.47
C GLY A 108 -15.10 11.65 10.26
N ALA A 109 -14.72 12.50 11.23
CA ALA A 109 -13.47 13.26 11.14
C ALA A 109 -12.25 12.32 11.07
N PRO A 110 -11.19 12.66 10.32
CA PRO A 110 -10.00 11.82 10.23
C PRO A 110 -9.30 11.71 11.59
N VAL A 111 -9.04 10.49 12.05
CA VAL A 111 -8.38 10.19 13.33
C VAL A 111 -6.94 9.78 13.11
N ALA A 112 -6.74 8.74 12.31
CA ALA A 112 -5.43 8.19 11.98
C ALA A 112 -5.43 7.80 10.51
N ALA A 113 -4.27 7.87 9.89
CA ALA A 113 -4.13 7.50 8.49
C ALA A 113 -2.79 6.86 8.22
N LEU A 114 -2.76 6.06 7.16
CA LEU A 114 -1.54 5.61 6.52
C LEU A 114 -1.49 6.11 5.08
N ARG A 115 -0.27 6.32 4.58
CA ARG A 115 0.04 6.48 3.16
C ARG A 115 1.12 5.49 2.77
N ALA A 116 0.89 4.79 1.66
CA ALA A 116 1.85 3.88 1.07
C ALA A 116 1.98 4.18 -0.43
N TYR A 117 3.21 4.37 -0.91
CA TYR A 117 3.48 4.52 -2.33
C TYR A 117 3.56 3.13 -2.99
N PHE A 118 2.80 2.94 -4.07
CA PHE A 118 2.77 1.71 -4.84
C PHE A 118 3.03 1.93 -6.35
N GLY A 119 3.35 3.15 -6.77
CA GLY A 119 3.52 3.50 -8.20
C GLY A 119 4.48 2.56 -8.94
N ASP A 120 5.59 2.17 -8.32
CA ASP A 120 6.58 1.25 -8.92
C ASP A 120 6.01 -0.14 -9.20
N ARG A 121 5.05 -0.59 -8.37
CA ARG A 121 4.38 -1.89 -8.52
C ARG A 121 3.43 -1.90 -9.71
N LEU A 122 2.89 -0.74 -10.10
CA LEU A 122 2.05 -0.58 -11.29
C LEU A 122 2.86 -0.27 -12.55
N ALA A 123 3.95 0.49 -12.42
CA ALA A 123 4.82 0.85 -13.55
C ALA A 123 5.43 -0.38 -14.24
N SER A 124 5.59 -1.48 -13.52
CA SER A 124 6.06 -2.77 -14.04
C SER A 124 4.99 -3.60 -14.75
N ARG A 125 3.73 -3.14 -14.80
CA ARG A 125 2.59 -3.90 -15.33
C ARG A 125 2.16 -3.43 -16.71
N SER A 126 1.74 -4.37 -17.53
CA SER A 126 1.21 -4.05 -18.86
C SER A 126 -0.16 -3.38 -18.75
N ALA A 127 -0.51 -2.53 -19.73
CA ALA A 127 -1.84 -1.91 -19.77
C ALA A 127 -2.98 -2.94 -19.79
N ALA A 128 -2.78 -4.10 -20.43
CA ALA A 128 -3.76 -5.18 -20.48
C ALA A 128 -3.99 -5.82 -19.10
N GLU A 129 -2.92 -6.01 -18.32
CA GLU A 129 -2.99 -6.53 -16.95
C GLU A 129 -3.69 -5.54 -16.02
N LEU A 130 -3.32 -4.25 -16.10
CA LEU A 130 -3.97 -3.20 -15.32
C LEU A 130 -5.47 -3.09 -15.63
N ALA A 131 -5.84 -3.27 -16.90
CA ALA A 131 -7.23 -3.31 -17.33
C ALA A 131 -7.97 -4.57 -16.85
N GLY A 132 -7.30 -5.56 -16.27
CA GLY A 132 -7.90 -6.77 -15.69
C GLY A 132 -8.44 -6.57 -14.28
N PHE A 133 -7.79 -5.72 -13.47
CA PHE A 133 -8.21 -5.49 -12.08
C PHE A 133 -9.57 -4.80 -11.99
N ARG A 134 -10.41 -5.24 -11.05
CA ARG A 134 -11.79 -4.75 -10.87
C ARG A 134 -12.09 -4.33 -9.44
N THR A 135 -11.33 -4.84 -8.49
CA THR A 135 -11.61 -4.71 -7.07
C THR A 135 -10.35 -4.39 -6.30
N VAL A 136 -10.52 -3.62 -5.23
CA VAL A 136 -9.52 -3.49 -4.17
C VAL A 136 -9.95 -4.40 -3.04
N VAL A 137 -9.07 -5.30 -2.62
CA VAL A 137 -9.30 -6.23 -1.51
C VAL A 137 -8.54 -5.72 -0.30
N VAL A 138 -9.27 -5.51 0.80
CA VAL A 138 -8.74 -5.00 2.07
C VAL A 138 -8.86 -6.10 3.11
N ARG A 139 -7.73 -6.51 3.69
CA ARG A 139 -7.70 -7.47 4.79
C ARG A 139 -7.54 -6.73 6.10
N VAL A 140 -8.62 -6.74 6.89
CA VAL A 140 -8.81 -5.83 8.03
C VAL A 140 -9.50 -6.56 9.19
N ARG A 141 -9.24 -6.11 10.41
CA ARG A 141 -9.99 -6.49 11.62
C ARG A 141 -10.42 -5.22 12.36
N PRO A 142 -11.72 -4.92 12.40
CA PRO A 142 -12.23 -3.82 13.22
C PRO A 142 -12.15 -4.18 14.71
N GLY A 143 -11.76 -3.20 15.52
CA GLY A 143 -12.01 -3.19 16.96
C GLY A 143 -13.44 -2.72 17.28
N ALA A 144 -13.81 -2.78 18.56
CA ALA A 144 -15.14 -2.37 18.99
C ALA A 144 -15.43 -0.91 18.62
N GLY A 145 -16.56 -0.66 17.96
CA GLY A 145 -17.02 0.68 17.56
C GLY A 145 -16.56 1.16 16.19
N ALA A 146 -15.73 0.40 15.45
CA ALA A 146 -15.32 0.78 14.10
C ALA A 146 -16.44 0.54 13.09
N GLY A 147 -16.83 1.59 12.34
CA GLY A 147 -17.91 1.52 11.37
C GLY A 147 -17.45 1.48 9.90
N ALA A 148 -16.45 2.30 9.55
CA ALA A 148 -15.91 2.35 8.19
C ALA A 148 -14.49 2.92 8.15
N LEU A 149 -13.71 2.49 7.16
CA LEU A 149 -12.47 3.15 6.74
C LEU A 149 -12.70 3.89 5.43
N ARG A 150 -12.01 5.00 5.22
CA ARG A 150 -11.91 5.62 3.89
C ARG A 150 -10.67 5.13 3.19
N LEU A 151 -10.84 4.60 1.98
CA LEU A 151 -9.78 4.09 1.14
C LEU A 151 -9.63 4.97 -0.08
N SER A 152 -8.48 5.59 -0.25
CA SER A 152 -8.19 6.51 -1.35
C SER A 152 -7.05 5.99 -2.22
N LEU A 153 -7.22 6.09 -3.53
CA LEU A 153 -6.17 5.95 -4.52
C LEU A 153 -5.89 7.33 -5.10
N ALA A 154 -4.71 7.88 -4.81
CA ALA A 154 -4.26 9.16 -5.34
C ALA A 154 -3.37 8.96 -6.57
N THR A 155 -3.59 9.78 -7.58
CA THR A 155 -2.81 9.79 -8.81
C THR A 155 -1.56 10.64 -8.67
N ARG A 156 -0.63 10.51 -9.62
CA ARG A 156 0.56 11.39 -9.78
C ARG A 156 0.26 12.89 -9.80
N ASP A 157 -0.94 13.26 -10.24
CA ASP A 157 -1.41 14.65 -10.25
C ASP A 157 -2.15 15.06 -8.94
N ALA A 158 -1.94 14.31 -7.85
CA ALA A 158 -2.58 14.48 -6.54
C ALA A 158 -4.13 14.43 -6.54
N VAL A 159 -4.74 13.89 -7.60
CA VAL A 159 -6.18 13.64 -7.66
C VAL A 159 -6.50 12.36 -6.87
N ALA A 160 -7.30 12.48 -5.81
CA ALA A 160 -7.72 11.34 -5.02
C ALA A 160 -9.11 10.85 -5.41
N TYR A 161 -9.21 9.53 -5.55
CA TYR A 161 -10.47 8.82 -5.67
C TYR A 161 -10.65 7.98 -4.42
N THR A 162 -11.79 8.12 -3.74
CA THR A 162 -12.05 7.50 -2.44
C THR A 162 -13.31 6.64 -2.49
N ALA A 163 -13.29 5.54 -1.75
CA ALA A 163 -14.42 4.70 -1.44
C ALA A 163 -14.48 4.41 0.07
N GLU A 164 -15.68 4.21 0.59
CA GLU A 164 -15.89 3.73 1.96
C GLU A 164 -15.71 2.21 2.01
N VAL A 165 -15.00 1.74 3.03
CA VAL A 165 -14.79 0.32 3.34
C VAL A 165 -15.60 0.04 4.62
N PRO A 166 -16.82 -0.50 4.51
CA PRO A 166 -17.58 -0.87 5.68
C PRO A 166 -16.84 -2.00 6.40
N VAL A 167 -16.67 -1.86 7.71
CA VAL A 167 -16.05 -2.88 8.56
C VAL A 167 -16.98 -3.20 9.72
N SER A 168 -17.16 -4.47 10.03
CA SER A 168 -18.06 -4.90 11.11
C SER A 168 -17.61 -6.23 11.71
N GLY A 169 -18.06 -6.54 12.93
CA GLY A 169 -17.64 -7.75 13.65
C GLY A 169 -16.37 -7.55 14.47
N ALA A 170 -15.76 -8.65 14.91
CA ALA A 170 -14.54 -8.63 15.74
C ALA A 170 -13.38 -9.45 15.14
N ASP A 171 -13.61 -10.13 14.01
CA ASP A 171 -12.65 -11.03 13.39
C ASP A 171 -12.04 -10.44 12.12
N TRP A 172 -10.93 -11.06 11.69
CA TRP A 172 -10.29 -10.77 10.41
C TRP A 172 -11.24 -11.05 9.25
N GLN A 173 -11.35 -10.09 8.34
CA GLN A 173 -12.19 -10.20 7.15
C GLN A 173 -11.50 -9.62 5.92
N GLU A 174 -11.93 -10.10 4.75
CA GLU A 174 -11.60 -9.51 3.47
C GLU A 174 -12.79 -8.70 2.96
N VAL A 175 -12.62 -7.39 2.86
CA VAL A 175 -13.60 -6.50 2.25
C VAL A 175 -13.19 -6.23 0.81
N ARG A 176 -14.10 -6.53 -0.13
CA ARG A 176 -13.89 -6.30 -1.57
C ARG A 176 -14.62 -5.03 -1.99
N VAL A 177 -13.86 -4.02 -2.42
CA VAL A 177 -14.39 -2.73 -2.88
C VAL A 177 -14.23 -2.62 -4.39
N PRO A 178 -15.32 -2.52 -5.17
CA PRO A 178 -15.21 -2.34 -6.61
C PRO A 178 -14.48 -1.04 -6.95
N LEU A 179 -13.57 -1.06 -7.93
CA LEU A 179 -12.91 0.17 -8.42
C LEU A 179 -13.92 1.19 -8.94
N ALA A 180 -15.07 0.72 -9.44
CA ALA A 180 -16.18 1.56 -9.86
C ALA A 180 -16.87 2.32 -8.70
N ALA A 181 -16.64 1.95 -7.43
CA ALA A 181 -17.15 2.66 -6.25
C ALA A 181 -16.31 3.89 -5.89
N PHE A 182 -15.07 3.97 -6.38
CA PHE A 182 -14.18 5.08 -6.10
C PHE A 182 -14.66 6.34 -6.83
N ARG A 183 -14.77 7.44 -6.08
CA ARG A 183 -15.23 8.73 -6.57
C ARG A 183 -14.22 9.82 -6.18
N PRO A 184 -14.05 10.87 -7.00
CA PRO A 184 -13.19 11.98 -6.63
C PRO A 184 -13.57 12.56 -5.28
N ALA A 185 -12.59 12.72 -4.39
CA ALA A 185 -12.80 13.24 -3.05
C ALA A 185 -11.57 14.02 -2.56
N PRO A 186 -11.70 14.89 -1.55
CA PRO A 186 -10.54 15.55 -0.96
C PRO A 186 -9.53 14.55 -0.39
N LEU A 187 -8.25 14.77 -0.67
CA LEU A 187 -7.15 13.96 -0.14
C LEU A 187 -6.73 14.49 1.23
N LEU A 188 -6.59 13.61 2.22
CA LEU A 188 -6.10 14.02 3.54
C LEU A 188 -4.61 14.36 3.48
N LEU A 189 -4.23 15.51 4.04
CA LEU A 189 -2.84 15.90 4.20
C LEU A 189 -2.29 15.31 5.50
N VAL A 190 -1.37 14.36 5.39
CA VAL A 190 -0.63 13.78 6.52
C VAL A 190 0.89 13.86 6.27
N PRO A 191 1.70 14.20 7.31
CA PRO A 191 1.28 14.60 8.66
C PRO A 191 0.48 15.92 8.66
N ARG A 192 -0.22 16.20 9.76
CA ARG A 192 -1.09 17.40 9.88
C ARG A 192 -0.27 18.66 9.55
N PRO A 193 -0.70 19.49 8.57
CA PRO A 193 0.03 20.69 8.20
C PRO A 193 0.17 21.68 9.37
N TYR A 194 1.34 22.29 9.49
CA TYR A 194 1.56 23.45 10.34
C TYR A 194 1.58 24.73 9.48
N PRO A 195 0.96 25.83 9.93
CA PRO A 195 0.16 25.97 11.15
C PRO A 195 -1.20 25.27 11.08
N SER A 196 -1.78 24.95 12.24
CA SER A 196 -2.98 24.11 12.37
C SER A 196 -4.29 24.70 11.83
N PHE A 197 -4.29 25.98 11.41
CA PHE A 197 -5.41 26.64 10.74
C PHE A 197 -5.46 26.38 9.23
N LEU A 198 -4.40 25.81 8.64
CA LEU A 198 -4.41 25.45 7.23
C LEU A 198 -5.39 24.30 6.97
N PRO A 199 -5.93 24.20 5.74
CA PRO A 199 -6.81 23.10 5.36
C PRO A 199 -6.15 21.73 5.62
N LEU A 200 -6.90 20.82 6.24
CA LEU A 200 -6.47 19.44 6.50
C LEU A 200 -6.56 18.55 5.25
N THR A 201 -7.14 19.05 4.17
CA THR A 201 -7.36 18.29 2.94
C THR A 201 -6.97 19.09 1.70
N HIS A 202 -6.37 18.43 0.72
CA HIS A 202 -6.25 18.94 -0.63
C HIS A 202 -7.58 18.73 -1.39
N PRO A 203 -8.18 19.77 -1.98
CA PRO A 203 -9.48 19.64 -2.63
C PRO A 203 -9.41 18.78 -3.91
N ALA A 204 -10.49 18.07 -4.21
CA ALA A 204 -10.61 17.41 -5.51
C ALA A 204 -10.75 18.45 -6.65
N PRO A 205 -10.18 18.21 -7.83
CA PRO A 205 -10.43 19.04 -9.01
C PRO A 205 -11.91 19.04 -9.39
N LYS A 206 -12.38 20.12 -10.03
CA LYS A 206 -13.79 20.24 -10.46
C LYS A 206 -14.21 19.20 -11.50
N ALA A 207 -13.30 18.75 -12.35
CA ALA A 207 -13.56 17.79 -13.43
C ALA A 207 -12.38 16.81 -13.61
N PRO A 208 -12.18 15.86 -12.68
CA PRO A 208 -10.97 15.02 -12.61
C PRO A 208 -10.93 13.86 -13.62
N GLY A 209 -12.01 13.63 -14.37
CA GLY A 209 -12.16 12.42 -15.19
C GLY A 209 -12.37 11.15 -14.33
N PRO A 210 -12.40 9.96 -14.95
CA PRO A 210 -12.48 8.69 -14.23
C PRO A 210 -11.11 8.26 -13.67
N LEU A 211 -11.12 7.45 -12.61
CA LEU A 211 -9.93 6.80 -12.08
C LEU A 211 -9.27 5.93 -13.15
N LYS A 212 -7.99 6.20 -13.43
CA LYS A 212 -7.13 5.36 -14.26
C LYS A 212 -6.08 4.73 -13.36
N LEU A 213 -6.07 3.40 -13.26
CA LEU A 213 -5.10 2.70 -12.42
C LEU A 213 -3.65 3.00 -12.82
N ALA A 214 -3.36 3.17 -14.11
CA ALA A 214 -2.01 3.51 -14.58
C ALA A 214 -1.47 4.86 -14.04
N ASP A 215 -2.37 5.74 -13.59
CA ASP A 215 -2.00 7.05 -13.03
C ASP A 215 -1.96 7.04 -11.51
N ALA A 216 -2.48 5.99 -10.85
CA ALA A 216 -2.52 5.84 -9.40
C ALA A 216 -1.13 5.48 -8.84
N GLU A 217 -0.76 6.08 -7.71
CA GLU A 217 0.58 5.87 -7.14
C GLU A 217 0.61 5.84 -5.60
N VAL A 218 -0.36 6.47 -4.92
CA VAL A 218 -0.42 6.49 -3.46
C VAL A 218 -1.74 5.88 -2.98
N LEU A 219 -1.61 4.92 -2.06
CA LEU A 219 -2.70 4.41 -1.25
C LEU A 219 -2.80 5.28 -0.01
N GLN A 220 -4.00 5.72 0.34
CA GLN A 220 -4.27 6.29 1.66
C GLN A 220 -5.44 5.57 2.31
N VAL A 221 -5.25 5.12 3.55
CA VAL A 221 -6.31 4.56 4.39
C VAL A 221 -6.51 5.50 5.55
N VAL A 222 -7.76 5.89 5.82
CA VAL A 222 -8.11 6.82 6.90
C VAL A 222 -9.16 6.18 7.81
N LEU A 223 -8.84 6.11 9.10
CA LEU A 223 -9.82 5.83 10.14
C LEU A 223 -10.64 7.09 10.41
N GLY A 224 -11.96 6.99 10.23
CA GLY A 224 -12.91 8.02 10.63
C GLY A 224 -13.27 7.90 12.11
N ALA A 225 -13.54 9.03 12.76
CA ALA A 225 -13.93 9.06 14.15
C ALA A 225 -15.27 8.38 14.37
N ALA A 226 -15.35 7.56 15.42
CA ALA A 226 -16.59 6.96 15.90
C ALA A 226 -17.01 7.57 17.25
N PRO A 227 -18.29 7.42 17.66
CA PRO A 227 -18.77 7.92 18.93
C PRO A 227 -17.88 7.49 20.10
N ALA A 228 -17.65 8.43 21.02
CA ALA A 228 -16.86 8.24 22.24
C ALA A 228 -17.25 6.97 23.01
N GLY A 229 -16.29 6.06 23.19
CA GLY A 229 -16.37 4.94 24.12
C GLY A 229 -15.30 5.05 25.22
N PRO A 230 -15.45 4.32 26.34
CA PRO A 230 -14.44 4.27 27.40
C PRO A 230 -13.17 3.51 26.98
N ALA A 231 -13.23 2.71 25.92
CA ALA A 231 -12.10 2.01 25.33
C ALA A 231 -11.63 2.71 24.04
N PRO A 232 -10.34 2.61 23.70
CA PRO A 232 -9.85 3.06 22.39
C PRO A 232 -10.58 2.32 21.26
N LEU A 233 -10.89 3.05 20.20
CA LEU A 233 -11.32 2.48 18.93
C LEU A 233 -10.08 2.09 18.13
N THR A 234 -10.02 0.85 17.67
CA THR A 234 -8.91 0.36 16.86
C THR A 234 -9.39 -0.24 15.54
N VAL A 235 -8.54 -0.20 14.53
CA VAL A 235 -8.70 -0.99 13.31
C VAL A 235 -7.34 -1.53 12.89
N ASP A 236 -7.22 -2.85 12.80
CA ASP A 236 -6.00 -3.51 12.34
C ASP A 236 -6.08 -3.77 10.83
N LEU A 237 -5.07 -3.35 10.10
CA LEU A 237 -4.95 -3.53 8.66
C LEU A 237 -3.74 -4.41 8.35
N GLU A 238 -3.98 -5.56 7.74
CA GLU A 238 -2.92 -6.49 7.33
C GLU A 238 -2.42 -6.15 5.93
N SER A 239 -3.35 -5.97 4.97
CA SER A 239 -2.98 -5.72 3.57
C SER A 239 -4.10 -5.07 2.75
N VAL A 240 -3.69 -4.46 1.63
CA VAL A 240 -4.56 -3.95 0.56
C VAL A 240 -3.99 -4.41 -0.78
N SER A 241 -4.82 -4.96 -1.67
CA SER A 241 -4.38 -5.45 -2.98
C SER A 241 -5.41 -5.19 -4.09
N LEU A 242 -4.97 -5.18 -5.35
CA LEU A 242 -5.85 -5.20 -6.52
C LEU A 242 -6.12 -6.62 -6.97
N GLN A 243 -7.38 -6.90 -7.32
CA GLN A 243 -7.85 -8.16 -7.90
C GLN A 243 -8.82 -7.91 -9.05
#